data_AF-A0A662VI73-F1
#
_entry.id   AF-A0A662VI73-F1
#
_cell.length_a   1.000
_cell.length_b   1.000
_cell.length_c   1.000
_cell.angle_alpha   90.00
_cell.angle_beta   90.00
_cell.angle_gamma   90.00
#
_symmetry.space_group_name_H-M   'P 1'
#
loop_
_entity.id
_entity.type
_entity.pdbx_description
1 polymer ?
#
loop_
_entity_poly.entity_id
_entity_poly.type
_entity_poly.pdbx_seq_one_letter_code
_entity_poly.pdbx_strand_id
1 'polypeptide(L)' 'DDFEPSTTIFAAGVIDACENIRPNDVVVFYNNEIFGVGLAVMSGREMVECEKGVAVKVRRKWRF' A
#
# COMPACT_ATOMS: atom_id res chain seq x y z
N ASP A 1 11.77 10.11 -1.44
CA ASP A 1 11.24 10.50 -0.13
C ASP A 1 10.29 9.46 0.37
N ASP A 2 10.43 9.12 1.65
CA ASP A 2 9.46 8.31 2.37
C ASP A 2 8.27 9.19 2.76
N PHE A 3 7.08 8.83 2.30
CA PHE A 3 5.83 9.53 2.64
C PHE A 3 5.13 8.82 3.80
N GLU A 4 4.53 9.60 4.70
CA GLU A 4 3.66 9.07 5.76
C GLU A 4 2.21 8.89 5.26
N PRO A 5 1.71 7.65 5.12
CA PRO A 5 0.36 7.41 4.63
C PRO A 5 -0.68 7.96 5.58
N SER A 6 -1.62 8.79 5.10
CA SER A 6 -2.74 9.27 5.91
C SER A 6 -3.86 8.22 5.98
N THR A 7 -4.78 8.25 5.01
CA THR A 7 -5.92 7.33 4.89
C THR A 7 -5.75 6.35 3.73
N THR A 8 -4.89 6.69 2.77
CA THR A 8 -4.81 6.00 1.49
C THR A 8 -3.37 5.99 1.00
N ILE A 9 -2.97 4.86 0.42
CA ILE A 9 -1.73 4.73 -0.34
C ILE A 9 -2.11 4.67 -1.81
N PHE A 10 -1.51 5.55 -2.62
CA PHE A 10 -1.69 5.58 -4.07
C PHE A 10 -0.66 4.66 -4.74
N ALA A 11 -1.01 4.09 -5.89
CA ALA A 11 -0.11 3.22 -6.67
C ALA A 11 1.22 3.93 -7.01
N ALA A 12 1.18 5.23 -7.28
CA ALA A 12 2.36 6.07 -7.49
C ALA A 12 3.41 6.01 -6.36
N GLY A 13 3.01 5.62 -5.14
CA GLY A 13 3.89 5.51 -3.98
C GLY A 13 4.29 4.07 -3.64
N VAL A 14 3.90 3.08 -4.44
CA VAL A 14 4.24 1.67 -4.21
C VAL A 14 5.45 1.29 -5.06
N ILE A 15 6.52 0.86 -4.39
CA ILE A 15 7.78 0.47 -5.06
C ILE A 15 7.77 -1.04 -5.37
N ASP A 16 7.19 -1.84 -4.49
CA ASP A 16 7.09 -3.29 -4.62
C ASP A 16 5.82 -3.80 -3.91
N ALA A 17 5.27 -4.92 -4.40
CA ALA A 17 4.12 -5.59 -3.80
C ALA A 17 4.11 -7.08 -4.17
N CYS A 18 3.65 -7.92 -3.25
CA CYS A 18 3.52 -9.36 -3.48
C CYS A 18 2.51 -9.66 -4.62
N GLU A 19 2.93 -10.40 -5.65
CA GLU A 19 2.12 -10.73 -6.83
C GLU A 19 0.81 -11.48 -6.51
N ASN A 20 0.76 -12.15 -5.36
CA ASN A 20 -0.41 -12.90 -4.91
C ASN A 20 -1.50 -12.03 -4.29
N ILE A 21 -1.22 -10.76 -4.00
CA ILE A 21 -2.22 -9.83 -3.46
C ILE A 21 -3.37 -9.67 -4.47
N ARG A 22 -4.60 -9.75 -3.96
CA ARG A 22 -5.84 -9.52 -4.70
C ARG A 22 -6.64 -8.37 -4.08
N PRO A 23 -7.50 -7.69 -4.86
CA PRO A 23 -8.43 -6.71 -4.31
C PRO A 23 -9.26 -7.31 -3.16
N ASN A 24 -9.43 -6.54 -2.09
CA ASN A 24 -10.05 -6.90 -0.81
C ASN A 24 -9.20 -7.76 0.15
N ASP A 25 -7.96 -8.08 -0.19
CA ASP A 25 -7.06 -8.71 0.78
C ASP A 25 -6.66 -7.74 1.90
N VAL A 26 -6.49 -8.29 3.10
CA VAL A 26 -5.83 -7.56 4.19
C VAL A 26 -4.32 -7.64 3.94
N VAL A 27 -3.69 -6.49 3.81
CA VAL A 27 -2.26 -6.36 3.50
C VAL A 27 -1.53 -5.63 4.60
N VAL A 28 -0.26 -5.99 4.76
CA VAL A 28 0.71 -5.21 5.53
C VAL A 28 1.47 -4.32 4.57
N PHE A 29 1.63 -3.05 4.91
CA PHE A 29 2.49 -2.11 4.19
C PHE A 29 3.56 -1.59 5.13
N TYR A 30 4.71 -1.20 4.58
CA TYR A 30 5.80 -0.63 5.37
C TYR A 30 6.71 0.24 4.50
N ASN A 31 7.44 1.14 5.16
CA ASN A 31 8.60 1.85 4.63
C ASN A 31 9.66 1.91 5.75
N ASN A 32 10.66 2.80 5.62
CA ASN A 32 11.74 2.89 6.60
C ASN A 32 11.31 3.44 7.97
N GLU A 33 10.16 4.12 8.07
CA GLU A 33 9.71 4.79 9.30
C GLU A 33 8.40 4.23 9.87
N ILE A 34 7.60 3.54 9.05
CA ILE A 34 6.22 3.20 9.36
C ILE A 34 5.92 1.78 8.87
N PHE A 35 5.13 1.05 9.64
CA PHE A 35 4.42 -0.13 9.16
C PHE A 35 2.93 -0.04 9.51
N GLY A 36 2.10 -0.76 8.78
CA GLY A 36 0.67 -0.74 9.02
C GLY A 36 -0.09 -1.83 8.31
N VAL A 37 -1.39 -1.84 8.57
CA VAL A 37 -2.36 -2.76 7.97
C VAL A 37 -3.40 -1.97 7.18
N GLY A 38 -3.79 -2.52 6.04
CA GLY A 38 -4.76 -1.92 5.15
C GLY A 38 -5.52 -2.95 4.33
N LEU A 39 -6.47 -2.46 3.53
CA LEU A 39 -7.20 -3.26 2.56
C LEU A 39 -6.67 -2.96 1.16
N ALA A 40 -6.24 -3.99 0.43
CA ALA A 40 -5.87 -3.87 -0.97
C ALA A 40 -7.09 -3.47 -1.82
N VAL A 41 -6.90 -2.49 -2.69
CA VAL A 41 -7.92 -2.03 -3.64
C VAL A 41 -7.62 -2.52 -5.05
N MET A 42 -6.37 -2.85 -5.33
CA MET A 42 -5.88 -3.42 -6.59
C MET A 42 -5.01 -4.66 -6.32
N SER A 43 -4.68 -5.41 -7.36
CA SER A 43 -3.74 -6.53 -7.27
C SER A 43 -2.31 -6.04 -7.03
N GLY A 44 -1.45 -6.89 -6.47
CA GLY A 44 -0.04 -6.52 -6.22
C GLY A 44 0.68 -6.03 -7.48
N ARG A 45 0.43 -6.68 -8.63
CA ARG A 45 0.97 -6.28 -9.93
C ARG A 45 0.52 -4.87 -10.32
N GLU A 46 -0.77 -4.57 -10.20
CA GLU A 46 -1.30 -3.23 -10.50
C GLU A 46 -0.73 -2.16 -9.57
N MET A 47 -0.46 -2.49 -8.30
CA MET A 47 0.13 -1.54 -7.35
C MET A 47 1.47 -1.00 -7.85
N VAL A 48 2.29 -1.85 -8.49
CA VAL A 48 3.62 -1.50 -8.98
C VAL A 48 3.58 -0.92 -10.40
N GLU A 49 2.74 -1.46 -11.29
CA GLU A 49 2.70 -1.03 -12.71
C GLU A 49 1.89 0.27 -12.93
N CYS A 50 0.95 0.62 -12.05
CA CYS A 50 0.10 1.79 -12.24
C CYS A 50 0.67 3.07 -11.62
N GLU A 51 0.72 4.16 -12.39
CA GLU A 51 1.09 5.48 -11.88
C GLU A 51 -0.06 6.22 -11.16
N LYS A 52 -1.30 5.72 -11.28
CA LYS A 52 -2.51 6.37 -10.75
C LYS A 52 -3.43 5.37 -10.09
N GLY A 53 -4.26 5.87 -9.17
CA GLY A 53 -5.27 5.07 -8.48
C GLY A 53 -4.88 4.71 -7.05
N VAL A 54 -5.85 4.20 -6.30
CA VAL A 54 -5.70 3.84 -4.88
C VAL A 54 -5.22 2.39 -4.78
N ALA A 55 -4.05 2.18 -4.17
CA ALA A 55 -3.48 0.85 -3.95
C ALA A 55 -4.01 0.20 -2.68
N VAL A 56 -3.96 0.93 -1.55
CA VAL A 56 -4.33 0.43 -0.23
C VAL A 56 -5.15 1.47 0.53
N LYS A 57 -6.26 1.03 1.14
CA LYS A 57 -6.98 1.81 2.16
C LYS A 57 -6.39 1.51 3.54
N VAL A 58 -5.77 2.50 4.16
CA VAL A 58 -5.07 2.35 5.45
C VAL A 58 -6.10 2.15 6.58
N ARG A 59 -5.84 1.20 7.48
CA ARG A 59 -6.67 0.95 8.68
C ARG A 59 -5.97 1.37 9.95
N ARG A 60 -4.73 0.92 10.13
CA ARG A 60 -3.86 1.28 11.25
C ARG A 60 -2.43 1.35 10.78
N LYS A 61 -1.65 2.20 11.42
CA LYS A 61 -0.21 2.35 11.21
C LYS A 61 0.47 2.65 12.53
N TRP A 62 1.74 2.29 12.61
CA TRP A 62 2.62 2.54 13.73
C TRP A 62 3.94 3.07 13.18
N ARG A 63 4.50 4.06 13.87
CA ARG A 63 5.81 4.62 13.58
C ARG A 63 6.86 3.87 14.39
N PHE A 64 7.99 3.55 13.77
CA PHE A 64 9.17 3.02 14.45
C PHE A 64 9.94 4.13 15.18
#